data_AF-A0A966UP09-F1
#
_entry.id   AF-A0A966UP09-F1
#
_cell.length_a   1.000
_cell.length_b   1.000
_cell.length_c   1.000
_cell.angle_alpha   90.00
_cell.angle_beta   90.00
_cell.angle_gamma   90.00
#
_symmetry.space_group_name_H-M   'P 1'
#
loop_
_entity.id
_entity.type
_entity.pdbx_description
1 polymer ?
#
loop_
_entity_poly.entity_id
_entity_poly.type
_entity_poly.pdbx_seq_one_letter_code
_entity_poly.pdbx_strand_id
1 'polypeptide(L)'
;MNATVNTPNTPAPTSTRTVIESNHIGGRWIDRIYKSGTTDAVELINKDSTRYRGKVSRRRITVQDVNNNNFFAIAYESADGRWFDNCGIPIKKPNTVAAELEIEQDL
;
A
#
# COMPACT_ATOMS: atom_id res chain seq x y z
N MET A 1 29.91 38.56 -42.91
CA MET A 1 29.93 38.40 -41.44
C MET A 1 28.70 37.59 -41.09
N ASN A 2 28.86 36.30 -40.79
CA ASN A 2 27.74 35.39 -40.54
C ASN A 2 27.46 35.36 -39.03
N ALA A 3 26.26 35.77 -38.63
CA ALA A 3 25.79 35.66 -37.26
C ALA A 3 25.26 34.25 -37.01
N THR A 4 25.93 33.51 -36.14
CA THR A 4 25.47 32.21 -35.63
C THR A 4 24.35 32.45 -34.61
N VAL A 5 23.13 32.03 -34.95
CA VAL A 5 21.97 32.05 -34.05
C VAL A 5 22.10 30.87 -33.08
N ASN A 6 22.36 31.16 -31.80
CA ASN A 6 22.32 30.15 -30.75
C ASN A 6 20.90 30.02 -30.22
N THR A 7 20.24 28.90 -30.48
CA THR A 7 18.98 28.52 -29.81
C THR A 7 19.31 27.44 -28.78
N PRO A 8 19.18 27.67 -27.47
CA PRO A 8 19.25 26.61 -26.48
C PRO A 8 17.85 26.29 -25.97
N ASN A 9 17.16 25.33 -26.60
CA ASN A 9 15.94 24.76 -26.04
C ASN A 9 15.82 23.29 -26.45
N THR A 10 16.73 22.45 -25.94
CA THR A 10 16.51 21.01 -25.89
C THR A 10 16.42 20.64 -24.42
N PRO A 11 15.22 20.35 -23.86
CA PRO A 11 15.12 19.82 -22.51
C PRO A 11 15.85 18.48 -22.45
N ALA A 12 16.70 18.31 -21.43
CA ALA A 12 17.46 17.09 -21.22
C ALA A 12 16.52 15.87 -21.16
N PRO A 13 16.90 14.71 -21.74
CA PRO A 13 16.09 13.51 -21.66
C PRO A 13 15.95 13.11 -20.19
N THR A 14 14.74 13.25 -19.66
CA THR A 14 14.42 12.80 -18.31
C THR A 14 14.47 11.27 -18.34
N SER A 15 15.47 10.70 -17.67
CA SER A 15 15.60 9.25 -17.51
C SER A 15 14.38 8.75 -16.75
N THR A 16 13.39 8.24 -17.48
CA THR A 16 12.21 7.61 -16.90
C THR A 16 12.66 6.31 -16.25
N ARG A 17 12.94 6.36 -14.94
CA ARG A 17 13.18 5.17 -14.14
C ARG A 17 11.92 4.32 -14.20
N THR A 18 11.96 3.20 -14.92
CA THR A 18 10.90 2.19 -14.86
C THR A 18 10.87 1.62 -13.44
N VAL A 19 9.89 2.05 -12.64
CA VAL A 19 9.63 1.48 -11.32
C VAL A 19 8.74 0.26 -11.55
N ILE A 20 9.27 -0.94 -11.30
CA ILE A 20 8.45 -2.15 -11.28
C ILE A 20 7.69 -2.15 -9.96
N GLU A 21 6.37 -1.97 -10.04
CA GLU A 21 5.48 -1.95 -8.87
C GLU A 21 4.59 -3.19 -8.87
N SER A 22 4.48 -3.86 -7.71
CA SER A 22 3.77 -5.14 -7.55
C SER A 22 2.24 -4.97 -7.34
N ASN A 23 1.74 -3.74 -7.39
CA ASN A 23 0.34 -3.35 -7.18
C ASN A 23 -0.53 -3.47 -8.46
N HIS A 24 0.03 -4.01 -9.55
CA HIS A 24 -0.72 -4.31 -10.76
C HIS A 24 -1.17 -5.79 -10.77
N ILE A 25 -2.45 -6.05 -10.50
CA ILE A 25 -3.03 -7.39 -10.37
C ILE A 25 -4.21 -7.53 -11.34
N GLY A 26 -4.20 -8.58 -12.17
CA GLY A 26 -5.32 -8.87 -13.08
C GLY A 26 -5.57 -7.78 -14.13
N GLY A 27 -4.52 -7.10 -14.60
CA GLY A 27 -4.63 -6.06 -15.63
C GLY A 27 -5.04 -4.67 -15.12
N ARG A 28 -5.06 -4.46 -13.79
CA ARG A 28 -5.37 -3.17 -13.18
C ARG A 28 -4.49 -2.88 -11.99
N TRP A 29 -4.29 -1.59 -11.74
CA TRP A 29 -3.66 -1.09 -10.52
C TRP A 29 -4.64 -1.15 -9.36
N ILE A 30 -4.15 -1.55 -8.19
CA ILE A 30 -4.92 -1.64 -6.95
C ILE A 30 -4.23 -0.90 -5.82
N ASP A 31 -5.01 -0.54 -4.81
CA ASP A 31 -4.44 -0.16 -3.52
C ASP A 31 -3.82 -1.40 -2.87
N ARG A 32 -2.58 -1.31 -2.41
CA ARG A 32 -1.86 -2.45 -1.84
C ARG A 32 -0.97 -2.06 -0.67
N ILE A 33 -1.04 -2.84 0.40
CA ILE A 33 -0.08 -2.73 1.50
C ILE A 33 1.16 -3.57 1.20
N TYR A 34 2.31 -2.98 1.46
CA TYR A 34 3.61 -3.63 1.54
C TYR A 34 4.09 -3.62 2.97
N LYS A 35 4.52 -4.79 3.45
CA LYS A 35 5.14 -4.93 4.76
C LYS A 35 6.63 -4.70 4.63
N SER A 36 7.18 -3.99 5.60
CA SER A 36 8.63 -4.01 5.80
C SER A 36 9.04 -5.41 6.25
N GLY A 37 10.10 -5.97 5.64
CA GLY A 37 10.60 -7.29 6.03
C GLY A 37 11.30 -7.30 7.40
N THR A 38 11.61 -6.11 7.94
CA THR A 38 12.41 -5.94 9.16
C THR A 38 11.64 -5.32 10.33
N THR A 39 10.47 -4.73 10.07
CA THR A 39 9.67 -4.04 11.09
C THR A 39 8.19 -4.32 10.85
N ASP A 40 7.36 -4.12 11.87
CA ASP A 40 5.89 -4.21 11.75
C ASP A 40 5.30 -3.02 10.96
N ALA A 41 6.13 -2.11 10.44
CA ALA A 41 5.71 -1.00 9.61
C ALA A 41 5.15 -1.48 8.26
N VAL A 42 4.12 -0.77 7.82
CA VAL A 42 3.44 -1.04 6.55
C VAL A 42 3.37 0.23 5.71
N GLU A 43 3.53 0.08 4.41
CA GLU A 43 3.37 1.13 3.42
C GLU A 43 2.17 0.82 2.53
N LEU A 44 1.22 1.74 2.42
CA LEU A 44 0.10 1.63 1.50
C LEU A 44 0.40 2.44 0.24
N ILE A 45 0.43 1.75 -0.90
CA ILE A 45 0.51 2.37 -2.23
C ILE A 45 -0.89 2.38 -2.82
N ASN A 46 -1.34 3.55 -3.24
CA ASN A 46 -2.63 3.72 -3.89
C ASN A 46 -2.58 3.19 -5.34
N LYS A 47 -3.76 2.94 -5.92
CA LYS A 47 -3.90 2.50 -7.31
C LYS A 47 -3.32 3.46 -8.36
N ASP A 48 -3.06 4.71 -8.01
CA ASP A 48 -2.43 5.71 -8.88
C ASP A 48 -0.91 5.80 -8.66
N SER A 49 -0.32 4.80 -8.01
CA SER A 49 1.09 4.71 -7.63
C SER A 49 1.57 5.75 -6.63
N THR A 50 0.66 6.53 -6.02
CA THR A 50 1.02 7.46 -4.94
C THR A 50 1.13 6.74 -3.59
N ARG A 51 2.05 7.19 -2.72
CA ARG A 51 2.09 6.71 -1.34
C ARG A 51 0.96 7.32 -0.53
N TYR A 52 0.22 6.49 0.19
CA TYR A 52 -0.76 6.94 1.16
C TYR A 52 -0.06 7.53 2.40
N ARG A 53 -0.58 8.66 2.88
CA ARG A 53 0.02 9.41 4.01
C ARG A 53 -0.76 9.28 5.32
N GLY A 54 -1.94 8.68 5.30
CA GLY A 54 -2.74 8.47 6.50
C GLY A 54 -2.21 7.30 7.34
N LYS A 55 -2.67 7.22 8.59
CA LYS A 55 -2.36 6.09 9.48
C LYS A 55 -2.96 4.79 8.90
N VAL A 56 -2.21 3.71 9.03
CA VAL A 56 -2.68 2.35 8.79
C VAL A 56 -2.53 1.57 10.10
N SER A 57 -3.65 1.17 10.69
CA SER A 57 -3.69 0.42 11.95
C SER A 57 -3.73 -1.07 11.68
N ARG A 58 -2.97 -1.84 12.46
CA ARG A 58 -3.03 -3.30 12.49
C ARG A 58 -4.22 -3.74 13.35
N ARG A 59 -5.04 -4.63 12.84
CA ARG A 59 -6.27 -5.13 13.48
C ARG A 59 -6.24 -6.65 13.57
N ARG A 60 -6.75 -7.20 14.67
CA ARG A 60 -7.03 -8.64 14.78
C ARG A 60 -8.48 -8.88 14.39
N ILE A 61 -8.71 -9.82 13.49
CA ILE A 61 -10.04 -10.13 12.96
C ILE A 61 -10.33 -11.62 13.12
N THR A 62 -11.59 -11.99 13.07
CA THR A 62 -12.02 -13.40 13.01
C THR A 62 -12.44 -13.75 11.59
N VAL A 63 -11.90 -14.85 11.07
CA VAL A 63 -12.17 -15.38 9.73
C VAL A 63 -12.66 -16.81 9.86
N GLN A 64 -13.54 -17.25 8.96
CA GLN A 64 -14.00 -18.64 8.88
C GLN A 64 -13.21 -19.42 7.83
N ASP A 65 -12.84 -20.65 8.18
CA ASP A 65 -12.28 -21.61 7.22
C ASP A 65 -13.38 -22.25 6.34
N VAL A 66 -12.98 -23.16 5.45
CA VAL A 66 -13.90 -23.91 4.58
C VAL A 66 -14.82 -24.88 5.32
N ASN A 67 -14.53 -25.16 6.59
CA ASN A 67 -15.30 -26.05 7.47
C ASN A 67 -16.14 -25.26 8.49
N ASN A 68 -16.27 -23.94 8.32
CA ASN A 68 -16.97 -23.01 9.21
C ASN A 68 -16.36 -22.86 10.62
N ASN A 69 -15.10 -23.23 10.81
CA ASN A 69 -14.38 -22.95 12.06
C ASN A 69 -13.83 -21.53 12.05
N ASN A 70 -13.99 -20.84 13.19
CA ASN A 70 -13.44 -19.49 13.38
C ASN A 70 -11.96 -19.56 13.78
N PHE A 71 -11.13 -18.74 13.15
CA PHE A 71 -9.76 -18.50 13.56
C PHE A 71 -9.42 -17.00 13.52
N PHE A 72 -8.35 -16.63 14.20
CA PHE A 72 -7.89 -15.24 14.22
C PHE A 72 -6.89 -14.97 13.10
N ALA A 73 -7.07 -13.85 12.42
CA ALA A 73 -6.17 -13.36 11.40
C ALA A 73 -5.79 -11.90 11.68
N ILE A 74 -4.72 -11.45 11.03
CA ILE A 74 -4.33 -10.04 11.01
C ILE A 74 -4.92 -9.39 9.76
N ALA A 75 -5.42 -8.18 9.93
CA ALA A 75 -5.83 -7.28 8.87
C ALA A 75 -5.30 -5.89 9.15
N TYR A 76 -5.43 -5.01 8.17
CA TYR A 76 -5.04 -3.62 8.27
C TYR A 76 -6.19 -2.73 7.86
N GLU A 77 -6.36 -1.63 8.60
CA GLU A 77 -7.37 -0.61 8.35
C GLU A 77 -6.67 0.72 8.15
N SER A 78 -6.92 1.38 7.02
CA SER A 78 -6.47 2.75 6.79
C SER A 78 -7.43 3.75 7.47
N ALA A 79 -6.92 4.94 7.80
CA ALA A 79 -7.73 6.00 8.40
C ALA A 79 -8.95 6.44 7.55
N ASP A 80 -8.91 6.21 6.23
CA ASP A 80 -10.03 6.45 5.30
C ASP A 80 -11.02 5.27 5.20
N GLY A 81 -10.84 4.22 6.01
CA GLY A 81 -11.77 3.10 6.17
C GLY A 81 -11.59 1.94 5.19
N ARG A 82 -10.49 1.88 4.43
CA ARG A 82 -10.17 0.73 3.57
C ARG A 82 -9.57 -0.41 4.40
N TRP A 83 -9.90 -1.64 4.02
CA TRP A 83 -9.45 -2.84 4.71
C TRP A 83 -8.56 -3.69 3.81
N PHE A 84 -7.52 -4.25 4.41
CA PHE A 84 -6.56 -5.11 3.73
C PHE A 84 -6.30 -6.36 4.56
N ASP A 85 -6.12 -7.50 3.90
CA ASP A 85 -5.76 -8.75 4.57
C ASP A 85 -4.29 -8.76 5.03
N ASN A 86 -3.86 -9.85 5.64
CA ASN A 86 -2.49 -10.04 6.09
C ASN A 86 -1.45 -10.02 4.95
N CYS A 87 -1.88 -10.21 3.71
CA CYS A 87 -1.04 -10.19 2.51
C CYS A 87 -1.01 -8.80 1.84
N GLY A 88 -1.75 -7.83 2.40
CA GLY A 88 -1.86 -6.47 1.89
C GLY A 88 -2.82 -6.32 0.71
N ILE A 89 -3.68 -7.30 0.48
CA ILE A 89 -4.70 -7.29 -0.57
C ILE A 89 -5.97 -6.63 -0.04
N PRO A 90 -6.63 -5.75 -0.82
CA PRO A 90 -7.86 -5.09 -0.40
C PRO A 90 -8.98 -6.10 -0.20
N ILE A 91 -9.67 -5.99 0.93
CA ILE A 91 -10.81 -6.83 1.32
C ILE A 91 -12.00 -5.96 1.75
N LYS A 92 -13.18 -6.58 1.88
CA LYS A 92 -14.32 -5.94 2.54
C LYS A 92 -14.06 -5.85 4.05
N LYS A 93 -14.68 -4.86 4.70
CA LYS A 93 -14.64 -4.74 6.16
C LYS A 93 -15.07 -6.06 6.81
N PRO A 94 -14.23 -6.65 7.70
CA PRO A 94 -14.56 -7.86 8.42
C PRO A 94 -15.74 -7.65 9.37
N ASN A 95 -16.61 -8.66 9.49
CA ASN A 95 -17.80 -8.60 10.35
C ASN A 95 -17.45 -8.55 11.85
N THR A 96 -16.31 -9.12 12.23
CA THR A 96 -15.84 -9.20 13.61
C THR A 96 -14.42 -8.62 13.68
N VAL A 97 -14.32 -7.40 14.21
CA VAL A 97 -13.05 -6.71 14.44
C VAL A 97 -12.79 -6.77 15.94
N ALA A 98 -11.75 -7.48 16.37
CA ALA A 98 -11.26 -7.37 17.73
C ALA A 98 -10.49 -6.05 17.86
N ALA A 99 -10.63 -5.39 19.02
CA ALA A 99 -10.11 -4.06 19.31
C ALA A 99 -8.59 -3.91 19.01
N GLU A 100 -8.16 -2.65 18.83
CA GLU A 100 -6.79 -2.24 18.48
C GLU A 100 -5.74 -2.96 19.33
N LEU A 101 -4.73 -3.54 18.68
CA LEU A 101 -3.47 -3.83 19.36
C LEU A 101 -2.68 -2.52 19.35
N GLU A 102 -2.76 -1.75 20.43
CA GLU A 102 -1.83 -0.65 20.66
C GLU A 102 -0.42 -1.26 20.77
N ILE A 103 0.40 -1.02 19.76
CA ILE A 103 1.83 -1.31 19.85
C ILE A 103 2.43 -0.08 20.53
N GLU A 104 2.73 -0.19 21.82
CA GLU A 104 3.63 0.75 22.50
C GLU A 104 4.93 0.81 21.71
N GLN A 105 5.19 1.97 21.11
CA GLN A 105 6.50 2.32 20.57
C GLN A 105 7.37 2.70 21.77
N ASP A 106 8.03 1.72 22.38
CA ASP A 106 9.14 2.00 23.29
C ASP A 106 10.31 2.60 22.48
N LEU A 107 10.70 3.81 22.89
CA LEU A 107 11.84 4.59 22.41
C LEU A 107 13.15 4.11 23.03
#